data_AF-A0A4W5KCT7-F1
#
_entry.id   AF-A0A4W5KCT7-F1
#
_cell.length_a   1.000
_cell.length_b   1.000
_cell.length_c   1.000
_cell.angle_alpha   90.00
_cell.angle_beta   90.00
_cell.angle_gamma   90.00
#
_symmetry.space_group_name_H-M   'P 1'
#
loop_
_entity.id
_entity.type
_entity.pdbx_description
1 polymer ?
#
loop_
_entity_poly.entity_id
_entity_poly.type
_entity_poly.pdbx_seq_one_letter_code
_entity_poly.pdbx_strand_id
1 'polypeptide(L)'
;SGQNSGFHLLYQFCTAARPFSPFWFSVEPWDTLAVRGAPALLNCSAHSGDPALEPIAPQARVEWKKDGTFLSLAPDDGRRRVLPDGSLLISSVVHSKHNKPDEGTYQCVATIDSLGTIASRTARLTVAGRTHLGPIHRKYIILGSISFSG
;
A
#
# COMPACT_ATOMS: atom_id res chain seq x y z
N SER A 1 49.12 37.91 28.10
CA SER A 1 49.19 37.13 26.85
C SER A 1 49.11 35.67 27.20
N GLY A 2 48.21 34.90 26.57
CA GLY A 2 48.14 33.44 26.72
C GLY A 2 46.74 32.91 27.02
N GLN A 3 45.84 32.97 26.03
CA GLN A 3 44.52 32.32 26.06
C GLN A 3 44.69 30.81 26.00
N ASN A 4 44.19 30.10 27.02
CA ASN A 4 44.13 28.65 27.04
C ASN A 4 42.75 28.19 26.54
N SER A 5 42.48 28.43 25.24
CA SER A 5 41.18 28.19 24.59
C SER A 5 41.18 26.94 23.69
N GLY A 6 41.99 25.93 24.02
CA GLY A 6 42.28 24.80 23.12
C GLY A 6 41.65 23.44 23.46
N PHE A 7 40.94 23.29 24.59
CA PHE A 7 40.57 21.96 25.11
C PHE A 7 39.06 21.63 25.08
N HIS A 8 38.22 22.47 24.49
CA HIS A 8 36.76 22.30 24.48
C HIS A 8 36.13 22.10 23.09
N LEU A 9 36.94 21.77 22.07
CA LEU A 9 36.47 21.60 20.68
C LEU A 9 36.78 20.24 20.04
N LEU A 10 37.30 19.27 20.81
CA LEU A 10 37.63 17.94 20.27
C LEU A 10 36.55 16.86 20.53
N TYR A 11 35.45 17.19 21.20
CA TYR A 11 34.34 16.26 21.47
C TYR A 11 33.11 16.45 20.57
N GLN A 12 33.18 17.30 19.55
CA GLN A 12 32.03 17.62 18.70
C GLN A 12 32.27 17.28 17.23
N PHE A 13 32.90 16.13 16.95
CA PHE A 13 33.03 15.60 15.59
C PHE A 13 32.63 14.14 15.52
N CYS A 14 31.44 13.81 16.00
CA CYS A 14 30.64 12.81 15.30
C CYS A 14 29.80 13.61 14.30
N THR A 15 30.40 13.94 13.15
CA THR A 15 29.68 14.54 12.02
C THR A 15 28.40 13.76 11.82
N ALA A 16 27.26 14.46 11.91
CA ALA A 16 25.93 13.91 11.77
C ALA A 16 25.89 12.98 10.55
N ALA A 17 25.93 11.66 10.79
CA ALA A 17 25.43 10.72 9.83
C ALA A 17 24.02 11.22 9.50
N ARG A 18 23.73 11.47 8.22
CA ARG A 18 22.38 11.86 7.81
C ARG A 18 21.44 10.84 8.46
N PRO A 19 20.50 11.27 9.33
CA PRO A 19 19.66 10.32 10.04
C PRO A 19 19.01 9.45 8.97
N PHE A 20 19.10 8.13 9.15
CA PHE A 20 18.41 7.20 8.27
C PHE A 20 16.92 7.53 8.35
N SER A 21 16.35 8.07 7.28
CA SER A 21 14.91 8.32 7.20
C SER A 21 14.24 6.95 7.11
N PRO A 22 13.48 6.51 8.13
CA PRO A 22 12.81 5.22 8.08
C PRO A 22 11.86 5.20 6.89
N PHE A 23 11.69 4.05 6.25
CA PHE A 23 10.72 3.85 5.17
C PHE A 23 9.95 2.55 5.42
N TRP A 24 8.64 2.64 5.64
CA TRP A 24 7.84 1.50 6.09
C TRP A 24 6.38 1.60 5.62
N PHE A 25 5.66 0.49 5.70
CA PHE A 25 4.21 0.45 5.49
C PHE A 25 3.47 0.73 6.80
N SER A 26 2.57 1.70 6.81
CA SER A 26 1.63 1.92 7.92
C SER A 26 0.39 1.03 7.79
N VAL A 27 -0.02 0.74 6.55
CA VAL A 27 -1.08 -0.20 6.23
C VAL A 27 -0.59 -1.11 5.12
N GLU A 28 -0.78 -2.41 5.34
CA GLU A 28 -0.49 -3.44 4.36
C GLU A 28 -1.76 -4.18 3.96
N PRO A 29 -1.80 -4.81 2.77
CA PRO A 29 -2.99 -5.48 2.30
C PRO A 29 -3.23 -6.82 3.00
N TRP A 30 -4.51 -7.20 3.04
CA TRP A 30 -4.99 -8.43 3.65
C TRP A 30 -5.78 -9.25 2.64
N ASP A 31 -5.90 -10.54 2.91
CA ASP A 31 -6.72 -11.44 2.11
C ASP A 31 -8.16 -10.95 2.09
N THR A 32 -8.70 -10.78 0.89
CA THR A 32 -10.03 -10.19 0.67
C THR A 32 -10.89 -11.18 -0.10
N LEU A 33 -12.13 -11.38 0.38
CA LEU A 33 -13.17 -12.06 -0.39
C LEU A 33 -14.03 -11.03 -1.10
N ALA A 34 -13.89 -10.94 -2.41
CA ALA A 34 -14.70 -10.09 -3.26
C ALA A 34 -16.00 -10.78 -3.70
N VAL A 35 -16.99 -9.99 -4.05
CA VAL A 35 -18.22 -10.46 -4.70
C VAL A 35 -18.16 -10.07 -6.17
N ARG A 36 -18.60 -10.96 -7.06
CA ARG A 36 -18.68 -10.66 -8.50
C ARG A 36 -19.49 -9.38 -8.73
N GLY A 37 -18.95 -8.46 -9.52
CA GLY A 37 -19.59 -7.19 -9.88
C GLY A 37 -19.46 -6.10 -8.81
N ALA A 38 -19.15 -6.45 -7.57
CA ALA A 38 -18.94 -5.50 -6.49
C ALA A 38 -17.51 -4.91 -6.55
N PRO A 39 -17.30 -3.72 -5.96
CA PRO A 39 -15.96 -3.18 -5.82
C PRO A 39 -15.16 -3.95 -4.76
N ALA A 40 -13.86 -4.06 -4.95
CA ALA A 40 -12.91 -4.59 -3.98
C ALA A 40 -11.80 -3.57 -3.71
N LEU A 41 -11.40 -3.45 -2.45
CA LEU A 41 -10.37 -2.52 -1.99
C LEU A 41 -9.25 -3.30 -1.30
N LEU A 42 -8.02 -3.06 -1.72
CA LEU A 42 -6.82 -3.56 -1.07
C LEU A 42 -6.06 -2.36 -0.50
N ASN A 43 -6.07 -2.26 0.83
CA ASN A 43 -5.47 -1.11 1.51
C ASN A 43 -3.95 -1.21 1.47
N CYS A 44 -3.29 -0.10 1.14
CA CYS A 44 -1.85 0.04 1.28
C CYS A 44 -1.50 1.50 1.52
N SER A 45 -0.63 1.75 2.50
CA SER A 45 -0.05 3.08 2.72
C SER A 45 1.37 2.96 3.24
N ALA A 46 2.28 3.75 2.66
CA ALA A 46 3.69 3.78 3.00
C ALA A 46 4.12 5.19 3.39
N HIS A 47 4.97 5.30 4.41
CA HIS A 47 5.47 6.57 4.93
C HIS A 47 6.97 6.53 5.07
N SER A 48 7.59 7.71 4.97
CA SER A 48 9.01 7.89 5.18
C SER A 48 9.30 9.01 6.18
N GLY A 49 10.49 8.98 6.77
CA GLY A 49 10.94 9.99 7.74
C GLY A 49 10.22 9.88 9.08
N ASP A 50 10.57 10.72 10.04
CA ASP A 50 9.77 10.86 11.26
C ASP A 50 8.71 11.96 11.02
N PRO A 51 7.40 11.65 11.08
CA PRO A 51 6.35 12.64 10.85
C PRO A 51 6.43 13.86 11.79
N ALA A 52 7.04 13.72 12.97
CA ALA A 52 7.20 14.80 13.93
C ALA A 52 8.41 15.71 13.64
N LEU A 53 9.42 15.21 12.93
CA LEU A 53 10.66 15.93 12.64
C LEU A 53 10.74 16.42 11.19
N GLU A 54 10.07 15.74 10.27
CA GLU A 54 10.10 16.04 8.83
C GLU A 54 8.69 16.28 8.28
N PRO A 55 8.15 17.51 8.41
CA PRO A 55 6.80 17.83 7.94
C PRO A 55 6.63 17.75 6.40
N ILE A 56 7.72 17.65 5.65
CA ILE A 56 7.75 17.50 4.18
C ILE A 56 8.47 16.19 3.82
N ALA A 57 8.06 15.08 4.43
CA ALA A 57 8.57 13.78 4.04
C ALA A 57 8.20 13.47 2.57
N PRO A 58 9.12 12.85 1.80
CA PRO A 58 8.84 12.51 0.41
C PRO A 58 7.70 11.49 0.32
N GLN A 59 6.75 11.75 -0.57
CA GLN A 59 5.65 10.84 -0.85
C GLN A 59 6.14 9.63 -1.64
N ALA A 60 5.78 8.44 -1.18
CA ALA A 60 6.09 7.21 -1.89
C ALA A 60 5.23 7.07 -3.14
N ARG A 61 5.87 6.73 -4.27
CA ARG A 61 5.17 6.23 -5.45
C ARG A 61 4.73 4.79 -5.18
N VAL A 62 3.42 4.57 -5.13
CA VAL A 62 2.85 3.25 -4.90
C VAL A 62 2.43 2.59 -6.22
N GLU A 63 2.88 1.37 -6.40
CA GLU A 63 2.56 0.49 -7.51
C GLU A 63 2.07 -0.86 -6.98
N TRP A 64 1.36 -1.61 -7.82
CA TRP A 64 0.81 -2.90 -7.43
C TRP A 64 1.27 -4.01 -8.35
N LYS A 65 1.60 -5.15 -7.75
CA LYS A 65 1.84 -6.40 -8.46
C LYS A 65 0.67 -7.34 -8.28
N LYS A 66 0.32 -8.05 -9.35
CA LYS A 66 -0.59 -9.19 -9.33
C LYS A 66 0.17 -10.40 -9.87
N ASP A 67 0.17 -11.48 -9.08
CA ASP A 67 0.82 -12.75 -9.42
C ASP A 67 2.29 -12.56 -9.84
N GLY A 68 2.98 -11.64 -9.16
CA GLY A 68 4.39 -11.29 -9.42
C GLY A 68 4.64 -10.27 -10.53
N THR A 69 3.62 -9.92 -11.32
CA THR A 69 3.73 -8.98 -12.44
C THR A 69 3.15 -7.62 -12.06
N PHE A 70 3.80 -6.52 -12.43
CA PHE A 70 3.24 -5.18 -12.21
C PHE A 70 1.92 -5.01 -12.97
N LEU A 71 0.91 -4.49 -12.27
CA LEU A 71 -0.37 -4.17 -12.87
C LEU A 71 -0.20 -2.98 -13.81
N SER A 72 -0.55 -3.19 -15.07
CA SER A 72 -0.72 -2.08 -16.01
C SER A 72 -2.02 -1.35 -15.66
N LEU A 73 -1.91 -0.25 -14.94
CA LEU A 73 -3.02 0.65 -14.64
C LEU A 73 -3.25 1.61 -15.81
N ALA A 74 -3.33 1.05 -17.02
CA ALA A 74 -3.54 1.84 -18.23
C ALA A 74 -4.83 2.66 -18.10
N PRO A 75 -4.89 3.90 -18.61
CA PRO A 75 -6.06 4.77 -18.53
C PRO A 75 -7.37 4.12 -19.00
N ASP A 76 -7.28 3.14 -19.90
CA ASP A 76 -8.41 2.42 -20.50
C ASP A 76 -8.96 1.27 -19.61
N ASP A 77 -8.19 0.74 -18.64
CA ASP A 77 -8.68 -0.27 -17.68
C ASP A 77 -9.37 0.40 -16.48
N GLY A 78 -10.18 1.44 -16.72
CA GLY A 78 -10.79 2.35 -15.71
C GLY A 78 -11.55 1.70 -14.54
N ARG A 79 -11.66 0.37 -14.53
CA ARG A 79 -12.04 -0.44 -13.37
C ARG A 79 -10.98 -0.43 -12.27
N ARG A 80 -9.69 -0.54 -12.58
CA ARG A 80 -8.59 -0.65 -11.60
C ARG A 80 -7.87 0.68 -11.46
N ARG A 81 -7.79 1.21 -10.23
CA ARG A 81 -7.10 2.48 -9.96
C ARG A 81 -6.39 2.43 -8.62
N VAL A 82 -5.26 3.11 -8.52
CA VAL A 82 -4.59 3.37 -7.24
C VAL A 82 -5.10 4.69 -6.69
N LEU A 83 -5.54 4.65 -5.44
CA LEU A 83 -6.03 5.80 -4.70
C LEU A 83 -4.86 6.66 -4.18
N PRO A 84 -5.08 7.92 -3.80
CA PRO A 84 -4.01 8.82 -3.33
C PRO A 84 -3.27 8.33 -2.08
N ASP A 85 -3.89 7.45 -1.28
CA ASP A 85 -3.28 6.82 -0.10
C ASP A 85 -2.37 5.63 -0.45
N GLY A 86 -2.42 5.12 -1.69
CA GLY A 86 -1.72 3.93 -2.17
C GLY A 86 -2.61 2.69 -2.32
N SER A 87 -3.86 2.74 -1.87
CA SER A 87 -4.78 1.60 -1.90
C SER A 87 -5.23 1.28 -3.33
N LEU A 88 -5.34 -0.02 -3.67
CA LEU A 88 -5.85 -0.45 -4.97
C LEU A 88 -7.37 -0.64 -4.92
N LEU A 89 -8.09 0.14 -5.72
CA LEU A 89 -9.52 0.00 -5.94
C LEU A 89 -9.78 -0.74 -7.24
N ILE A 90 -10.50 -1.85 -7.16
CA ILE A 90 -11.06 -2.57 -8.30
C ILE A 90 -12.57 -2.30 -8.28
N SER A 91 -13.04 -1.45 -9.20
CA SER A 91 -14.42 -0.93 -9.22
C SER A 91 -15.46 -2.02 -9.49
N SER A 92 -15.11 -3.02 -10.31
CA SER A 92 -15.98 -4.17 -10.57
C SER A 92 -15.15 -5.43 -10.77
N VAL A 93 -15.32 -6.38 -9.85
CA VAL A 93 -14.62 -7.66 -9.86
C VAL A 93 -15.26 -8.61 -10.87
N VAL A 94 -14.45 -9.03 -11.84
CA VAL A 94 -14.82 -9.95 -12.91
C VAL A 94 -14.43 -11.37 -12.54
N HIS A 95 -15.44 -12.23 -12.51
CA HIS A 95 -15.27 -13.67 -12.31
C HIS A 95 -16.25 -14.44 -13.19
N SER A 96 -15.69 -15.26 -14.07
CA SER A 96 -16.44 -16.17 -14.93
C SER A 96 -15.79 -17.55 -14.90
N LYS A 97 -16.52 -18.58 -15.37
CA LYS A 97 -16.05 -19.98 -15.39
C LYS A 97 -14.74 -20.16 -16.16
N HIS A 98 -14.51 -19.34 -17.19
CA HIS A 98 -13.35 -19.44 -18.08
C HIS A 98 -12.35 -18.29 -17.93
N ASN A 99 -12.73 -17.21 -17.24
CA ASN A 99 -11.89 -16.03 -17.08
C ASN A 99 -12.05 -15.42 -15.68
N LYS A 100 -10.94 -15.34 -14.95
CA LYS A 100 -10.85 -14.80 -13.58
C LYS A 100 -9.72 -13.78 -13.49
N PRO A 101 -9.82 -12.65 -14.21
CA PRO A 101 -8.70 -11.73 -14.38
C PRO A 101 -8.34 -10.98 -13.10
N ASP A 102 -9.29 -10.82 -12.16
CA ASP A 102 -9.10 -10.12 -10.89
C ASP A 102 -8.74 -11.05 -9.73
N GLU A 103 -8.98 -12.37 -9.83
CA GLU A 103 -8.57 -13.31 -8.79
C GLU A 103 -7.05 -13.52 -8.85
N GLY A 104 -6.37 -13.48 -7.71
CA GLY A 104 -4.91 -13.63 -7.66
C GLY A 104 -4.27 -13.15 -6.37
N THR A 105 -2.94 -13.13 -6.36
CA THR A 105 -2.14 -12.65 -5.24
C THR A 105 -1.62 -11.26 -5.55
N TYR A 106 -1.96 -10.29 -4.69
CA TYR A 106 -1.60 -8.90 -4.83
C TYR A 106 -0.50 -8.51 -3.85
N GLN A 107 0.39 -7.63 -4.28
CA GLN A 107 1.46 -7.08 -3.47
C GLN A 107 1.63 -5.59 -3.76
N CYS A 108 1.71 -4.78 -2.72
CA CYS A 108 1.98 -3.35 -2.82
C CYS A 108 3.49 -3.11 -2.87
N VAL A 109 3.94 -2.23 -3.76
CA VAL A 109 5.34 -1.85 -3.93
C VAL A 109 5.42 -0.34 -3.82
N ALA A 110 6.17 0.15 -2.84
CA ALA A 110 6.34 1.57 -2.59
C ALA A 110 7.79 1.98 -2.89
N THR A 111 7.96 3.00 -3.72
CA THR A 111 9.26 3.50 -4.16
C THR A 111 9.40 4.98 -3.83
N ILE A 112 10.55 5.36 -3.27
CA ILE A 112 10.99 6.73 -3.08
C ILE A 112 12.38 6.82 -3.69
N ASP A 113 12.58 7.66 -4.71
CA ASP A 113 13.84 7.71 -5.49
C ASP A 113 15.10 7.92 -4.62
N SER A 114 14.97 8.61 -3.49
CA SER A 114 16.07 8.87 -2.55
C SER A 114 16.30 7.77 -1.50
N LEU A 115 15.33 6.88 -1.24
CA LEU A 115 15.39 5.85 -0.19
C LEU A 115 15.36 4.42 -0.75
N GLY A 116 14.90 4.24 -1.98
CA GLY A 116 14.75 2.95 -2.65
C GLY A 116 13.31 2.44 -2.69
N THR A 117 13.17 1.12 -2.79
CA THR A 117 11.89 0.44 -2.99
C THR A 117 11.66 -0.62 -1.90
N ILE A 118 10.47 -0.62 -1.32
CA ILE A 118 10.00 -1.65 -0.37
C ILE A 118 8.75 -2.36 -0.92
N ALA A 119 8.54 -3.61 -0.52
CA ALA A 119 7.38 -4.40 -0.92
C ALA A 119 6.63 -4.91 0.31
N SER A 120 5.30 -4.83 0.30
CA SER A 120 4.44 -5.28 1.39
C SER A 120 4.34 -6.79 1.46
N ARG A 121 3.65 -7.31 2.49
CA ARG A 121 3.07 -8.66 2.46
C ARG A 121 2.19 -8.86 1.23
N THR A 122 2.05 -10.12 0.85
CA THR A 122 1.10 -10.56 -0.16
C THR A 122 -0.30 -10.73 0.43
N ALA A 123 -1.30 -10.42 -0.39
CA ALA A 123 -2.71 -10.53 -0.06
C ALA A 123 -3.44 -11.26 -1.17
N ARG A 124 -4.26 -12.25 -0.82
CA ARG A 124 -5.02 -13.02 -1.81
C ARG A 124 -6.41 -12.44 -2.00
N LEU A 125 -6.74 -12.03 -3.22
CA LEU A 125 -8.08 -11.65 -3.61
C LEU A 125 -8.78 -12.89 -4.19
N THR A 126 -9.77 -13.39 -3.46
CA THR A 126 -10.63 -14.49 -3.91
C THR A 126 -12.03 -13.97 -4.21
N VAL A 127 -12.76 -14.63 -5.10
CA VAL A 127 -14.14 -14.24 -5.40
C VAL A 127 -15.10 -15.26 -4.80
N ALA A 128 -16.09 -14.77 -4.07
CA ALA A 128 -17.14 -15.59 -3.48
C ALA A 128 -17.87 -16.39 -4.58
N GLY A 129 -17.69 -17.70 -4.57
CA GLY A 129 -18.57 -18.63 -5.26
C GLY A 129 -19.87 -18.81 -4.48
N ARG A 130 -20.89 -19.38 -5.13
CA ARG A 130 -22.22 -19.67 -4.55
C ARG A 130 -22.21 -20.54 -3.26
N THR A 131 -21.06 -21.02 -2.79
CA THR A 131 -20.96 -22.06 -1.74
C THR A 131 -19.95 -21.77 -0.62
N HIS A 132 -19.32 -20.59 -0.54
CA HIS A 132 -18.28 -20.34 0.48
C HIS A 132 -18.66 -19.24 1.47
N LEU A 133 -19.66 -19.50 2.31
CA LEU A 133 -19.97 -18.73 3.53
C LEU A 133 -19.41 -19.45 4.75
N GLY A 134 -18.08 -19.61 4.80
CA GLY A 134 -17.37 -19.89 6.04
C GLY A 134 -17.04 -18.58 6.77
N PRO A 135 -16.72 -18.59 8.07
CA PRO A 135 -16.45 -17.38 8.84
C PRO A 135 -15.15 -16.73 8.35
N ILE A 136 -15.29 -15.73 7.48
CA ILE A 136 -14.18 -14.91 6.98
C ILE A 136 -13.80 -13.98 8.13
N HIS A 137 -12.52 -14.02 8.51
CA HIS A 137 -11.99 -13.17 9.57
C HIS A 137 -12.43 -11.73 9.39
N ARG A 138 -12.98 -11.17 10.47
CA ARG A 138 -13.43 -9.78 10.63
C ARG A 138 -12.49 -8.82 9.89
N LYS A 139 -12.97 -8.22 8.81
CA LYS A 139 -12.83 -6.79 8.43
C LYS A 139 -13.19 -6.63 6.94
N TYR A 140 -14.39 -6.10 6.69
CA TYR A 140 -14.90 -5.57 5.42
C TYR A 140 -15.40 -6.58 4.37
N ILE A 141 -16.61 -7.10 4.61
CA ILE A 141 -17.57 -7.28 3.52
C ILE A 141 -17.94 -5.85 3.09
N ILE A 142 -17.63 -5.46 1.85
CA ILE A 142 -18.08 -4.19 1.29
C ILE A 142 -19.61 -4.23 1.30
N LEU A 143 -20.21 -3.45 2.20
CA LEU A 143 -21.65 -3.24 2.25
C LEU A 143 -22.02 -2.45 0.98
N GLY A 144 -22.44 -3.17 -0.06
CA GLY A 144 -23.31 -2.60 -1.07
C GLY A 144 -24.62 -2.25 -0.36
N SER A 145 -24.77 -0.99 0.02
CA SER A 145 -26.06 -0.43 0.42
C SER A 145 -27.02 -0.61 -0.76
N ILE A 146 -27.86 -1.64 -0.68
CA ILE A 146 -29.06 -1.77 -1.50
C ILE A 146 -30.02 -0.71 -0.97
N SER A 147 -30.06 0.47 -1.59
CA SER A 147 -31.24 1.32 -1.48
C SER A 147 -32.30 0.73 -2.40
N PHE A 148 -33.17 -0.10 -1.84
CA PHE A 148 -34.50 -0.31 -2.39
C PHE A 148 -35.40 0.75 -1.76
N SER A 149 -35.84 1.72 -2.54
CA SER A 149 -37.02 2.50 -2.21
C SER A 149 -37.96 2.38 -3.39
N GLY A 150 -39.05 1.64 -3.16
CA GLY A 150 -40.24 1.67 -4.00
C GLY A 150 -41.12 2.86 -3.69
#